data_AF-A0A8C9TF73-F1
#
_entry.id   AF-A0A8C9TF73-F1
#
_cell.length_a   1.000
_cell.length_b   1.000
_cell.length_c   1.000
_cell.angle_alpha   90.00
_cell.angle_beta   90.00
_cell.angle_gamma   90.00
#
_symmetry.space_group_name_H-M   'P 1'
#
loop_
_entity.id
_entity.type
_entity.pdbx_description
1 polymer ?
#
loop_
_entity_poly.entity_id
_entity_poly.type
_entity_poly.pdbx_seq_one_letter_code
_entity_poly.pdbx_strand_id
1 'polypeptide(L)'
;LYPFCICYITILAWALFYLIFSFSSQLPWASCNNTWNTDNCVDFSVQNSTIRRSGQTNTSSATTEFWERRVLSISGGIEEVGSIRWELLLCLITMWVVCYFCIWKGVRSTGKVVYFTATFPYVILFVLLIRGLTLPGALQGIVFYLYPDPTRLADAQVWMEAGAQIFFSYSLSSGSLTVLGSYNSYNNNCYRDTFWLCLLNSGTSFVAGFAVFSVLGFMAHQQGVPIEDVAESGPGLAFIAYPQAVAMMPLPQFWASCFFIMIILLGLDTQFVGIEVIMTSLSDMYPKLLRRSGRREIFLLFFCFTCCLMQLVMVSESGMYVIQLLDYYACNGSCMYFLSVFETLSIGWIFGADRMCDAIEHMTGEDPSPLFKLCWLCLTPVMSLGAFIFSMVQYQPLTFNRWYVYPEWVYSLGWLLAASSIALVPGCALIRLCTGTGSLRQIYIIPYIYIFPQISYKYIQAI
;
A
#
# COMPACT_ATOMS: atom_id res chain seq x y z
N LEU A 1 7.44 -5.54 -5.10
CA LEU A 1 6.48 -6.46 -4.44
C LEU A 1 7.03 -7.08 -3.15
N TYR A 2 8.21 -7.69 -3.15
CA TYR A 2 8.75 -8.31 -1.92
C TYR A 2 8.93 -7.34 -0.74
N PRO A 3 9.54 -6.15 -0.90
CA PRO A 3 9.61 -5.16 0.18
C PRO A 3 8.24 -4.68 0.66
N PHE A 4 7.29 -4.53 -0.26
CA PHE A 4 5.91 -4.14 0.02
C PHE A 4 5.21 -5.15 0.96
N CYS A 5 5.30 -6.45 0.64
CA CYS A 5 4.74 -7.50 1.49
C CYS A 5 5.36 -7.51 2.90
N ILE A 6 6.59 -7.01 3.04
CA ILE A 6 7.29 -6.98 4.32
C ILE A 6 6.84 -5.77 5.15
N CYS A 7 6.73 -4.57 4.59
CA CYS A 7 6.30 -3.38 5.34
C CYS A 7 4.85 -3.50 5.84
N TYR A 8 3.98 -4.11 5.04
CA TYR A 8 2.54 -4.01 5.25
C TYR A 8 2.01 -4.86 6.42
N ILE A 9 2.53 -6.07 6.63
CA ILE A 9 2.17 -6.88 7.80
C ILE A 9 2.60 -6.20 9.11
N THR A 10 3.69 -5.42 9.12
CA THR A 10 4.09 -4.67 10.31
C THR A 10 3.04 -3.62 10.69
N ILE A 11 2.44 -2.95 9.70
CA ILE A 11 1.31 -2.02 9.92
C ILE A 11 0.12 -2.75 10.54
N LEU A 12 -0.18 -3.97 10.07
CA LEU A 12 -1.24 -4.78 10.66
C LEU A 12 -0.92 -5.26 12.08
N ALA A 13 0.35 -5.51 12.39
CA ALA A 13 0.79 -5.83 13.75
C ALA A 13 0.55 -4.64 14.69
N TRP A 14 0.81 -3.40 14.23
CA TRP A 14 0.44 -2.19 14.98
C TRP A 14 -1.08 -2.09 15.17
N ALA A 15 -1.87 -2.30 14.11
CA ALA A 15 -3.32 -2.27 14.21
C ALA A 15 -3.87 -3.34 15.18
N LEU A 16 -3.30 -4.54 15.18
CA LEU A 16 -3.64 -5.60 16.13
C LEU A 16 -3.27 -5.22 17.56
N PHE A 17 -2.10 -4.60 17.76
CA PHE A 17 -1.70 -4.09 19.07
C PHE A 17 -2.71 -3.07 19.61
N TYR A 18 -3.07 -2.07 18.81
CA TYR A 18 -4.10 -1.09 19.18
C TYR A 18 -5.48 -1.73 19.41
N LEU A 19 -5.86 -2.72 18.61
CA LEU A 19 -7.12 -3.45 18.79
C LEU A 19 -7.16 -4.16 20.15
N ILE A 20 -6.07 -4.81 20.57
CA ILE A 20 -5.99 -5.46 21.89
C ILE A 20 -6.21 -4.45 23.02
N PHE A 21 -5.55 -3.29 22.93
CA PHE A 21 -5.71 -2.21 23.91
C PHE A 21 -7.06 -1.48 23.83
N SER A 22 -7.82 -1.63 22.75
CA SER A 22 -9.17 -1.07 22.63
C SER A 22 -10.18 -1.74 23.56
N PHE A 23 -9.87 -2.95 24.07
CA PHE A 23 -10.70 -3.66 25.04
C PHE A 23 -10.42 -3.29 26.51
N SER A 24 -9.53 -2.34 26.76
CA SER A 24 -9.28 -1.80 28.10
C SER A 24 -10.44 -0.90 28.57
N SER A 25 -10.66 -0.84 29.90
CA SER A 25 -11.71 0.00 30.50
C SER A 25 -11.53 1.49 30.19
N GLN A 26 -10.30 1.94 30.15
CA GLN A 26 -9.89 3.25 29.63
C GLN A 26 -8.88 3.02 28.52
N LEU A 27 -9.00 3.77 27.42
CA LEU A 27 -8.03 3.68 26.33
C LEU A 27 -6.68 4.23 26.81
N PRO A 28 -5.57 3.49 26.61
CA PRO A 28 -4.27 3.90 27.15
C PRO A 28 -3.70 5.16 26.50
N TRP A 29 -4.16 5.53 25.30
CA TRP A 29 -3.80 6.76 24.61
C TRP A 29 -4.73 7.95 24.93
N ALA A 30 -5.70 7.79 25.84
CA ALA A 30 -6.63 8.84 26.21
C ALA A 30 -6.16 9.72 27.38
N SER A 31 -5.13 9.30 28.13
CA SER A 31 -4.64 10.06 29.30
C SER A 31 -3.12 10.04 29.39
N CYS A 32 -2.56 11.03 30.10
CA CYS A 32 -1.13 11.14 30.37
C CYS A 32 -0.67 10.42 31.65
N ASN A 33 -1.53 9.64 32.29
CA ASN A 33 -1.24 9.00 33.58
C ASN A 33 -0.73 7.56 33.41
N ASN A 34 0.26 7.35 32.53
CA ASN A 34 0.86 6.05 32.30
C ASN A 34 2.38 6.08 32.51
N THR A 35 2.98 4.90 32.67
CA THR A 35 4.41 4.75 32.96
C THR A 35 5.34 5.21 31.83
N TRP A 36 4.82 5.33 30.60
CA TRP A 36 5.58 5.79 29.44
C TRP A 36 5.43 7.29 29.18
N ASN A 37 4.56 7.98 29.91
CA ASN A 37 4.31 9.40 29.69
C ASN A 37 5.40 10.27 30.31
N THR A 38 5.62 11.46 29.71
CA THR A 38 6.53 12.47 30.25
C THR A 38 5.79 13.62 30.93
N ASP A 39 6.51 14.45 31.68
CA ASP A 39 5.96 15.66 32.30
C ASP A 39 5.43 16.69 31.27
N ASN A 40 5.83 16.56 29.99
CA ASN A 40 5.38 17.43 28.90
C ASN A 40 4.11 16.92 28.19
N CYS A 41 3.56 15.79 28.64
CA CYS A 41 2.35 15.19 28.07
C CYS A 41 1.12 16.04 28.37
N VAL A 42 0.32 16.32 27.33
CA VAL A 42 -0.93 17.07 27.43
C VAL A 42 -2.10 16.17 27.08
N ASP A 43 -3.07 16.13 28.00
CA ASP A 43 -4.36 15.47 27.80
C ASP A 43 -5.35 16.47 27.19
N PHE A 44 -5.66 16.28 25.91
CA PHE A 44 -6.60 17.12 25.17
C PHE A 44 -8.07 16.76 25.44
N SER A 45 -8.37 15.68 26.18
CA SER A 45 -9.74 15.29 26.55
C SER A 45 -10.28 16.10 27.75
N VAL A 46 -9.40 16.63 28.59
CA VAL A 46 -9.76 17.40 29.79
C VAL A 46 -9.58 18.89 29.53
N GLN A 47 -10.53 19.50 28.81
CA GLN A 47 -10.62 20.96 28.76
C GLN A 47 -11.15 21.51 30.10
N ASN A 48 -10.23 21.72 31.06
CA ASN A 48 -10.40 22.82 32.00
C ASN A 48 -9.64 24.02 31.43
N SER A 49 -10.40 25.04 31.05
CA SER A 49 -10.02 26.29 30.41
C SER A 49 -9.14 27.23 31.27
N THR A 50 -8.16 26.68 31.99
CA THR A 50 -7.24 27.42 32.88
C THR A 50 -5.76 27.21 32.58
N ILE A 51 -5.37 26.30 31.68
CA ILE A 51 -3.98 26.25 31.22
C ILE A 51 -3.77 27.41 30.25
N ARG A 52 -3.40 28.57 30.79
CA ARG A 52 -2.73 29.63 30.05
C ARG A 52 -1.63 28.95 29.23
N ARG A 53 -1.77 28.95 27.90
CA ARG A 53 -0.74 28.53 26.94
C ARG A 53 0.47 29.45 27.08
N SER A 54 1.23 29.31 28.16
CA SER A 54 2.48 30.00 28.38
C SER A 54 3.55 29.24 27.61
N GLY A 55 3.79 29.63 26.35
CA GLY A 55 5.09 29.53 25.68
C GLY A 55 5.94 28.25 25.81
N GLN A 56 5.35 27.07 26.06
CA GLN A 56 6.09 25.81 26.03
C GLN A 56 6.02 25.27 24.60
N THR A 57 7.13 25.36 23.90
CA THR A 57 7.29 24.93 22.51
C THR A 57 7.42 23.41 22.33
N ASN A 58 7.43 22.63 23.42
CA ASN A 58 7.76 21.19 23.41
C ASN A 58 6.70 20.33 24.13
N THR A 59 5.40 20.56 23.91
CA THR A 59 4.33 19.71 24.45
C THR A 59 3.93 18.61 23.48
N SER A 60 3.70 17.39 23.98
CA SER A 60 3.29 16.20 23.22
C SER A 60 1.88 15.75 23.62
N SER A 61 1.12 15.15 22.71
CA SER A 61 -0.18 14.56 23.05
C SER A 61 -0.02 13.19 23.73
N ALA A 62 -0.99 12.80 24.57
CA ALA A 62 -1.03 11.44 25.14
C ALA A 62 -0.98 10.34 24.07
N THR A 63 -1.59 10.57 22.91
CA THR A 63 -1.60 9.62 21.79
C THR A 63 -0.25 9.56 21.06
N THR A 64 0.41 10.71 20.86
CA THR A 64 1.78 10.76 20.31
C THR A 64 2.76 10.00 21.21
N GLU A 65 2.69 10.21 22.53
CA GLU A 65 3.57 9.49 23.46
C GLU A 65 3.24 8.00 23.54
N PHE A 66 1.96 7.62 23.45
CA PHE A 66 1.59 6.21 23.34
C PHE A 66 2.22 5.56 22.10
N TRP A 67 2.13 6.22 20.94
CA TRP A 67 2.74 5.74 19.70
C TRP A 67 4.26 5.64 19.79
N GLU A 68 4.93 6.74 20.11
CA GLU A 68 6.40 6.84 20.06
C GLU A 68 7.08 6.08 21.18
N ARG A 69 6.54 6.11 22.41
CA ARG A 69 7.21 5.57 23.60
C ARG A 69 6.70 4.19 24.02
N ARG A 70 5.39 3.92 23.88
CA ARG A 70 4.80 2.65 24.34
C ARG A 70 4.74 1.59 23.24
N VAL A 71 4.21 1.94 22.08
CA VAL A 71 4.07 1.03 20.93
C VAL A 71 5.45 0.77 20.35
N LEU A 72 6.08 1.81 19.80
CA LEU A 72 7.36 1.70 19.08
C LEU A 72 8.56 1.71 20.03
N SER A 73 8.55 2.57 21.06
CA SER A 73 9.73 2.89 21.88
C SER A 73 10.89 3.36 21.00
N ILE A 74 10.62 4.36 20.16
CA ILE A 74 11.50 4.78 19.07
C ILE A 74 12.90 5.16 19.56
N SER A 75 13.92 4.63 18.89
CA SER A 75 15.32 4.95 19.18
C SER A 75 15.75 6.30 18.60
N GLY A 76 16.97 6.77 18.94
CA GLY A 76 17.50 8.03 18.46
C GLY A 76 17.80 8.07 16.95
N GLY A 77 17.93 6.89 16.33
CA GLY A 77 18.23 6.76 14.90
C GLY A 77 18.29 5.31 14.42
N ILE A 78 18.46 5.12 13.11
CA ILE A 78 18.54 3.79 12.49
C ILE A 78 19.79 2.99 12.93
N GLU A 79 20.84 3.69 13.36
CA GLU A 79 22.08 3.12 13.88
C GLU A 79 21.88 2.41 15.23
N GLU A 80 20.90 2.86 16.00
CA GLU A 80 20.55 2.34 17.32
C GLU A 80 19.37 1.39 17.20
N VAL A 81 19.63 0.14 16.80
CA VAL A 81 18.56 -0.87 16.59
C VAL A 81 17.71 -1.09 17.85
N GLY A 82 18.34 -1.01 19.03
CA GLY A 82 17.68 -1.19 20.31
C GLY A 82 17.16 -2.61 20.52
N SER A 83 16.13 -2.75 21.35
CA SER A 83 15.53 -4.04 21.69
C SER A 83 14.35 -4.40 20.76
N ILE A 84 14.05 -5.70 20.62
CA ILE A 84 12.83 -6.15 19.92
C ILE A 84 11.63 -5.97 20.85
N ARG A 85 10.58 -5.29 20.36
CA ARG A 85 9.33 -5.09 21.10
C ARG A 85 8.53 -6.40 21.13
N TRP A 86 8.69 -7.20 22.18
CA TRP A 86 8.12 -8.54 22.29
C TRP A 86 6.60 -8.62 22.07
N GLU A 87 5.83 -7.65 22.56
CA GLU A 87 4.38 -7.61 22.36
C GLU A 87 4.01 -7.36 20.89
N LEU A 88 4.73 -6.47 20.21
CA LEU A 88 4.57 -6.26 18.77
C LEU A 88 5.05 -7.48 17.98
N LEU A 89 6.08 -8.19 18.45
CA LEU A 89 6.52 -9.45 17.83
C LEU A 89 5.41 -10.52 17.91
N LEU A 90 4.70 -10.61 19.03
CA LEU A 90 3.55 -11.51 19.14
C LEU A 90 2.43 -11.10 18.18
N CYS A 91 2.16 -9.80 18.03
CA CYS A 91 1.19 -9.30 17.05
C CYS A 91 1.63 -9.63 15.61
N LEU A 92 2.92 -9.47 15.30
CA LEU A 92 3.53 -9.78 14.02
C LEU A 92 3.37 -11.27 13.65
N ILE A 93 3.76 -12.16 14.56
CA ILE A 93 3.62 -13.61 14.39
C ILE A 93 2.14 -13.96 14.20
N THR A 94 1.25 -13.38 15.00
CA THR A 94 -0.20 -13.59 14.89
C THR A 94 -0.71 -13.21 13.49
N MET A 95 -0.32 -12.03 12.99
CA MET A 95 -0.73 -11.57 11.66
C MET A 95 -0.20 -12.47 10.53
N TRP A 96 1.03 -12.98 10.63
CA TRP A 96 1.55 -13.97 9.68
C TRP A 96 0.82 -15.30 9.72
N VAL A 97 0.47 -15.79 10.92
CA VAL A 97 -0.30 -17.03 11.08
C VAL A 97 -1.68 -16.88 10.44
N VAL A 98 -2.38 -15.78 10.70
CA VAL A 98 -3.66 -15.45 10.05
C VAL A 98 -3.49 -15.40 8.54
N CYS A 99 -2.50 -14.65 8.05
CA CYS A 99 -2.23 -14.49 6.63
C CYS A 99 -2.00 -15.85 5.94
N TYR A 100 -1.12 -16.69 6.51
CA TYR A 100 -0.82 -18.02 6.01
C TYR A 100 -2.08 -18.87 5.85
N PHE A 101 -2.92 -18.99 6.89
CA PHE A 101 -4.12 -19.81 6.82
C PHE A 101 -5.20 -19.26 5.87
N CYS A 102 -5.26 -17.94 5.67
CA CYS A 102 -6.16 -17.35 4.70
C CYS A 102 -5.79 -17.74 3.25
N ILE A 103 -4.49 -17.79 2.93
CA ILE A 103 -4.00 -18.02 1.56
C ILE A 103 -3.46 -19.42 1.28
N TRP A 104 -3.40 -20.31 2.28
CA TRP A 104 -2.73 -21.62 2.15
C TRP A 104 -3.18 -22.47 0.96
N LYS A 105 -4.46 -22.43 0.57
CA LYS A 105 -4.99 -23.15 -0.62
C LYS A 105 -5.12 -22.24 -1.85
N GLY A 106 -4.43 -21.10 -1.85
CA GLY A 106 -4.52 -20.03 -2.83
C GLY A 106 -5.90 -19.43 -2.97
N VAL A 107 -6.21 -18.98 -4.19
CA VAL A 107 -7.52 -18.38 -4.57
C VAL A 107 -8.76 -19.17 -4.13
N ARG A 108 -8.67 -20.50 -3.91
CA ARG A 108 -9.79 -21.30 -3.39
C ARG A 108 -10.12 -21.02 -1.92
N SER A 109 -9.10 -20.71 -1.11
CA SER A 109 -9.25 -20.31 0.29
C SER A 109 -9.46 -18.81 0.37
N THR A 110 -8.57 -18.03 -0.27
CA THR A 110 -8.64 -16.57 -0.32
C THR A 110 -10.00 -16.11 -0.81
N GLY A 111 -10.51 -16.65 -1.92
CA GLY A 111 -11.81 -16.29 -2.48
C GLY A 111 -13.00 -16.53 -1.53
N LYS A 112 -12.88 -17.39 -0.51
CA LYS A 112 -13.92 -17.56 0.53
C LYS A 112 -13.78 -16.54 1.66
N VAL A 113 -12.55 -16.28 2.08
CA VAL A 113 -12.23 -15.32 3.16
C VAL A 113 -12.60 -13.89 2.73
N VAL A 114 -12.30 -13.54 1.48
CA VAL A 114 -12.52 -12.21 0.89
C VAL A 114 -14.01 -11.79 0.91
N TYR A 115 -14.96 -12.74 0.93
CA TYR A 115 -16.37 -12.39 1.12
C TYR A 115 -16.64 -11.64 2.43
N PHE A 116 -15.88 -11.94 3.50
CA PHE A 116 -15.97 -11.20 4.75
C PHE A 116 -14.96 -10.05 4.77
N THR A 117 -13.69 -10.34 4.50
CA THR A 117 -12.60 -9.36 4.68
C THR A 117 -12.72 -8.16 3.74
N ALA A 118 -13.26 -8.32 2.53
CA ALA A 118 -13.46 -7.18 1.63
C ALA A 118 -14.80 -6.47 1.82
N THR A 119 -15.86 -7.15 2.25
CA THR A 119 -17.20 -6.54 2.34
C THR A 119 -17.46 -5.89 3.70
N PHE A 120 -16.95 -6.48 4.79
CA PHE A 120 -17.20 -5.96 6.14
C PHE A 120 -16.58 -4.57 6.38
N PRO A 121 -15.41 -4.21 5.82
CA PRO A 121 -14.91 -2.83 5.87
C PRO A 121 -15.90 -1.80 5.33
N TYR A 122 -16.74 -2.11 4.35
CA TYR A 122 -17.77 -1.17 3.87
C TYR A 122 -18.86 -0.94 4.91
N VAL A 123 -19.24 -1.96 5.68
CA VAL A 123 -20.19 -1.83 6.79
C VAL A 123 -19.60 -0.93 7.87
N ILE A 124 -18.34 -1.15 8.25
CA ILE A 124 -17.64 -0.32 9.24
C ILE A 124 -17.51 1.11 8.71
N LEU A 125 -17.07 1.28 7.47
CA LEU A 125 -16.90 2.59 6.84
C LEU A 125 -18.21 3.37 6.84
N PHE A 126 -19.33 2.71 6.53
CA PHE A 126 -20.66 3.34 6.58
C PHE A 126 -21.03 3.79 8.00
N VAL A 127 -20.78 2.95 9.01
CA VAL A 127 -21.03 3.28 10.42
C VAL A 127 -20.14 4.45 10.89
N LEU A 128 -18.85 4.43 10.54
CA LEU A 128 -17.91 5.51 10.84
C LEU A 128 -18.26 6.80 10.10
N LEU A 129 -18.77 6.72 8.87
CA LEU A 129 -19.22 7.87 8.10
C LEU A 129 -20.43 8.54 8.76
N ILE A 130 -21.46 7.76 9.10
CA ILE A 130 -22.62 8.31 9.84
C ILE A 130 -22.15 8.96 11.13
N ARG A 131 -21.29 8.26 11.89
CA ARG A 131 -20.78 8.80 13.15
C ARG A 131 -20.02 10.10 12.91
N GLY A 132 -19.06 10.11 12.00
CA GLY A 132 -18.23 11.26 11.65
C GLY A 132 -19.08 12.47 11.26
N LEU A 133 -20.06 12.29 10.40
CA LEU A 133 -20.94 13.37 9.94
C LEU A 133 -21.88 13.91 11.04
N THR A 134 -22.18 13.12 12.09
CA THR A 134 -22.99 13.57 13.23
C THR A 134 -22.20 14.31 14.31
N LEU A 135 -20.87 14.36 14.21
CA LEU A 135 -20.03 15.03 15.20
C LEU A 135 -20.03 16.56 15.02
N PRO A 136 -19.92 17.34 16.12
CA PRO A 136 -19.77 18.78 16.01
C PRO A 136 -18.45 19.13 15.30
N GLY A 137 -18.47 20.11 14.40
CA GLY A 137 -17.28 20.48 13.61
C GLY A 137 -17.03 19.64 12.36
N ALA A 138 -17.81 18.57 12.12
CA ALA A 138 -17.66 17.72 10.93
C ALA A 138 -17.69 18.49 9.61
N LEU A 139 -18.56 19.51 9.52
CA LEU A 139 -18.69 20.36 8.33
C LEU A 139 -17.38 21.09 8.00
N GLN A 140 -16.62 21.53 9.00
CA GLN A 140 -15.32 22.20 8.78
C GLN A 140 -14.34 21.24 8.10
N GLY A 141 -14.33 19.97 8.53
CA GLY A 141 -13.57 18.90 7.91
C GLY A 141 -13.97 18.64 6.45
N ILE A 142 -15.27 18.57 6.16
CA ILE A 142 -15.75 18.35 4.79
C ILE A 142 -15.43 19.54 3.87
N VAL A 143 -15.54 20.76 4.39
CA VAL A 143 -15.11 21.95 3.64
C VAL A 143 -13.61 21.87 3.35
N PHE A 144 -12.77 21.55 4.33
CA PHE A 144 -11.33 21.37 4.12
C PHE A 144 -11.02 20.29 3.07
N TYR A 145 -11.80 19.20 3.06
CA TYR A 145 -11.61 18.11 2.10
C TYR A 145 -11.96 18.48 0.65
N LEU A 146 -13.04 19.24 0.42
CA LEU A 146 -13.62 19.43 -0.91
C LEU A 146 -13.51 20.85 -1.47
N TYR A 147 -13.15 21.83 -0.64
CA TYR A 147 -13.09 23.21 -1.10
C TYR A 147 -12.00 23.36 -2.17
N PRO A 148 -12.36 23.69 -3.41
CA PRO A 148 -11.40 23.65 -4.51
C PRO A 148 -10.47 24.86 -4.46
N ASP A 149 -9.18 24.60 -4.67
CA ASP A 149 -8.18 25.62 -4.98
C ASP A 149 -7.65 25.42 -6.41
N PRO A 150 -8.19 26.14 -7.41
CA PRO A 150 -7.76 25.99 -8.80
C PRO A 150 -6.30 26.38 -9.02
N THR A 151 -5.70 27.18 -8.15
CA THR A 151 -4.29 27.59 -8.29
C THR A 151 -3.34 26.40 -8.16
N ARG A 152 -3.73 25.37 -7.40
CA ARG A 152 -2.97 24.12 -7.25
C ARG A 152 -2.90 23.29 -8.53
N LEU A 153 -3.79 23.50 -9.51
CA LEU A 153 -3.73 22.78 -10.80
C LEU A 153 -2.54 23.22 -11.66
N ALA A 154 -1.96 24.40 -11.40
CA ALA A 154 -0.73 24.87 -12.04
C ALA A 154 0.53 24.21 -11.46
N ASP A 155 0.44 23.58 -10.29
CA ASP A 155 1.55 22.87 -9.65
C ASP A 155 1.69 21.46 -10.25
N ALA A 156 2.81 21.23 -10.94
CA ALA A 156 3.12 19.93 -11.52
C ALA A 156 3.19 18.80 -10.47
N GLN A 157 3.55 19.12 -9.21
CA GLN A 157 3.60 18.14 -8.13
C GLN A 157 2.22 17.52 -7.84
N VAL A 158 1.13 18.28 -7.98
CA VAL A 158 -0.23 17.78 -7.75
C VAL A 158 -0.59 16.67 -8.74
N TRP A 159 -0.23 16.83 -10.02
CA TRP A 159 -0.46 15.81 -11.05
C TRP A 159 0.40 14.56 -10.83
N MET A 160 1.62 14.76 -10.33
CA MET A 160 2.55 13.69 -10.00
C MET A 160 2.07 12.83 -8.84
N GLU A 161 1.57 13.46 -7.77
CA GLU A 161 0.96 12.80 -6.63
C GLU A 161 -0.34 12.09 -7.02
N ALA A 162 -1.18 12.72 -7.86
CA ALA A 162 -2.39 12.11 -8.38
C ALA A 162 -2.08 10.85 -9.20
N GLY A 163 -1.09 10.92 -10.10
CA GLY A 163 -0.60 9.76 -10.84
C GLY A 163 -0.12 8.64 -9.92
N ALA A 164 0.68 8.97 -8.90
CA ALA A 164 1.30 7.99 -8.03
C ALA A 164 0.22 7.30 -7.20
N GLN A 165 -0.74 8.07 -6.70
CA GLN A 165 -1.91 7.58 -5.97
C GLN A 165 -2.71 6.58 -6.79
N ILE A 166 -2.96 6.83 -8.07
CA ILE A 166 -3.67 5.89 -8.94
C ILE A 166 -2.84 4.62 -9.16
N PHE A 167 -1.56 4.73 -9.48
CA PHE A 167 -0.70 3.56 -9.67
C PHE A 167 -0.63 2.66 -8.43
N PHE A 168 -0.50 3.25 -7.24
CA PHE A 168 -0.49 2.50 -5.99
C PHE A 168 -1.86 1.94 -5.62
N SER A 169 -2.91 2.75 -5.70
CA SER A 169 -4.25 2.35 -5.28
C SER A 169 -4.77 1.18 -6.10
N TYR A 170 -4.46 1.12 -7.39
CA TYR A 170 -4.83 0.01 -8.27
C TYR A 170 -3.77 -1.11 -8.34
N SER A 171 -2.64 -0.94 -7.67
CA SER A 171 -1.48 -1.85 -7.76
C SER A 171 -1.06 -2.13 -9.21
N LEU A 172 -1.02 -1.09 -10.05
CA LEU A 172 -0.61 -1.20 -11.46
C LEU A 172 0.87 -1.55 -11.56
N SER A 173 1.25 -2.31 -12.60
CA SER A 173 2.63 -2.75 -12.88
C SER A 173 3.30 -3.57 -11.77
N SER A 174 2.51 -4.06 -10.81
CA SER A 174 2.96 -4.94 -9.72
C SER A 174 2.78 -6.44 -10.02
N GLY A 175 2.02 -6.78 -11.07
CA GLY A 175 1.64 -8.14 -11.44
C GLY A 175 0.37 -8.65 -10.75
N SER A 176 -0.19 -7.92 -9.78
CA SER A 176 -1.41 -8.28 -9.04
C SER A 176 -2.61 -8.58 -9.94
N LEU A 177 -2.96 -7.65 -10.82
CA LEU A 177 -4.11 -7.82 -11.72
C LEU A 177 -3.87 -8.92 -12.76
N THR A 178 -2.64 -9.10 -13.23
CA THR A 178 -2.26 -10.16 -14.17
C THR A 178 -2.44 -11.54 -13.54
N VAL A 179 -2.01 -11.72 -12.29
CA VAL A 179 -2.16 -12.97 -11.56
C VAL A 179 -3.61 -13.24 -11.18
N LEU A 180 -4.37 -12.24 -10.72
CA LEU A 180 -5.79 -12.42 -10.43
C LEU A 180 -6.58 -12.75 -11.71
N GLY A 181 -6.28 -12.07 -12.81
CA GLY A 181 -6.89 -12.30 -14.11
C GLY A 181 -6.59 -13.69 -14.69
N SER A 182 -5.43 -14.29 -14.37
CA SER A 182 -5.09 -15.64 -14.86
C SER A 182 -5.97 -16.75 -14.27
N TYR A 183 -6.69 -16.47 -13.19
CA TYR A 183 -7.67 -17.39 -12.59
C TYR A 183 -9.09 -17.25 -13.15
N ASN A 184 -9.35 -16.24 -13.99
CA ASN A 184 -10.66 -16.06 -14.60
C ASN A 184 -10.94 -17.12 -15.66
N SER A 185 -12.22 -17.34 -15.94
CA SER A 185 -12.61 -18.10 -17.13
C SER A 185 -12.20 -17.33 -18.39
N TYR A 186 -11.83 -18.06 -19.45
CA TYR A 186 -11.33 -17.46 -20.69
C TYR A 186 -12.31 -16.47 -21.33
N ASN A 187 -13.62 -16.76 -21.26
CA ASN A 187 -14.68 -15.92 -21.82
C ASN A 187 -15.27 -14.92 -20.80
N ASN A 188 -14.55 -14.62 -19.71
CA ASN A 188 -15.02 -13.67 -18.72
C ASN A 188 -15.01 -12.25 -19.29
N ASN A 189 -16.07 -11.47 -19.03
CA ASN A 189 -16.14 -10.07 -19.46
C ASN A 189 -15.24 -9.19 -18.57
N CYS A 190 -13.95 -9.14 -18.90
CA CYS A 190 -12.95 -8.36 -18.18
C CYS A 190 -13.16 -6.84 -18.31
N TYR A 191 -13.88 -6.35 -19.34
CA TYR A 191 -14.23 -4.94 -19.46
C TYR A 191 -15.16 -4.50 -18.34
N ARG A 192 -16.24 -5.25 -18.13
CA ARG A 192 -17.20 -4.99 -17.07
C ARG A 192 -16.52 -5.02 -15.70
N ASP A 193 -15.70 -6.04 -15.45
CA ASP A 193 -15.02 -6.18 -14.17
C ASP A 193 -14.04 -5.04 -13.92
N THR A 194 -13.29 -4.63 -14.94
CA THR A 194 -12.35 -3.50 -14.85
C THR A 194 -13.07 -2.18 -14.58
N PHE A 195 -14.23 -1.94 -15.22
CA PHE A 195 -15.04 -0.75 -14.95
C PHE A 195 -15.52 -0.71 -13.49
N TRP A 196 -16.06 -1.82 -12.97
CA TRP A 196 -16.49 -1.89 -11.58
C TRP A 196 -15.33 -1.76 -10.60
N LEU A 197 -14.18 -2.36 -10.91
CA LEU A 197 -12.96 -2.23 -10.10
C LEU A 197 -12.54 -0.76 -9.99
N CYS A 198 -12.49 -0.04 -11.11
CA CYS A 198 -12.21 1.40 -11.14
C CYS A 198 -13.23 2.22 -10.34
N LEU A 199 -14.52 1.98 -10.57
CA LEU A 199 -15.57 2.74 -9.90
C LEU A 199 -15.58 2.51 -8.38
N LEU A 200 -15.46 1.25 -7.94
CA LEU A 200 -15.52 0.88 -6.53
C LEU A 200 -14.27 1.32 -5.78
N ASN A 201 -13.07 1.16 -6.37
CA ASN A 201 -11.83 1.58 -5.70
C ASN A 201 -11.81 3.10 -5.48
N SER A 202 -11.97 3.90 -6.55
CA SER A 202 -11.99 5.36 -6.42
C SER A 202 -13.19 5.88 -5.64
N GLY A 203 -14.36 5.26 -5.78
CA GLY A 203 -15.55 5.59 -5.00
C GLY A 203 -15.34 5.35 -3.51
N THR A 204 -14.68 4.25 -3.13
CA THR A 204 -14.33 3.96 -1.75
C THR A 204 -13.36 4.99 -1.18
N SER A 205 -12.33 5.37 -1.93
CA SER A 205 -11.39 6.43 -1.51
C SER A 205 -12.12 7.76 -1.27
N PHE A 206 -13.06 8.11 -2.14
CA PHE A 206 -13.85 9.34 -1.99
C PHE A 206 -14.73 9.31 -0.73
N VAL A 207 -15.48 8.21 -0.51
CA VAL A 207 -16.32 8.04 0.68
C VAL A 207 -15.48 7.98 1.97
N ALA A 208 -14.33 7.30 1.93
CA ALA A 208 -13.39 7.26 3.05
C ALA A 208 -12.84 8.65 3.39
N GLY A 209 -12.64 9.51 2.40
CA GLY A 209 -12.32 10.92 2.61
C GLY A 209 -13.32 11.63 3.52
N PHE A 210 -14.63 11.48 3.28
CA PHE A 210 -15.65 12.04 4.18
C PHE A 210 -15.56 11.47 5.60
N ALA A 211 -15.37 10.16 5.75
CA ALA A 211 -15.28 9.53 7.06
C ALA A 211 -14.05 10.02 7.86
N VAL A 212 -12.90 10.17 7.21
CA VAL A 212 -11.67 10.67 7.86
C VAL A 212 -11.78 12.16 8.17
N PHE A 213 -12.10 12.98 7.17
CA PHE A 213 -12.08 14.43 7.35
C PHE A 213 -13.20 14.94 8.25
N SER A 214 -14.37 14.28 8.32
CA SER A 214 -15.40 14.63 9.30
C SER A 214 -14.93 14.42 10.75
N VAL A 215 -14.17 13.35 11.02
CA VAL A 215 -13.58 13.08 12.34
C VAL A 215 -12.43 14.05 12.65
N LEU A 216 -11.58 14.38 11.67
CA LEU A 216 -10.54 15.40 11.84
C LEU A 216 -11.14 16.79 12.10
N GLY A 217 -12.23 17.15 11.41
CA GLY A 217 -12.96 18.39 11.65
C GLY A 217 -13.54 18.47 13.06
N PHE A 218 -14.03 17.35 13.59
CA PHE A 218 -14.42 17.24 15.00
C PHE A 218 -13.25 17.45 15.96
N MET A 219 -12.11 16.82 15.70
CA MET A 219 -10.90 16.97 16.52
C MET A 219 -10.41 18.42 16.53
N ALA A 220 -10.32 19.06 15.37
CA ALA A 220 -9.96 20.47 15.22
C ALA A 220 -10.92 21.39 15.98
N HIS A 221 -12.23 21.14 15.86
CA HIS A 221 -13.25 21.90 16.57
C HIS A 221 -13.17 21.77 18.10
N GLN A 222 -12.94 20.54 18.60
CA GLN A 222 -12.78 20.31 20.04
C GLN A 222 -11.51 20.95 20.60
N GLN A 223 -10.40 20.89 19.86
CA GLN A 223 -9.12 21.44 20.30
C GLN A 223 -8.98 22.95 20.07
N GLY A 224 -9.87 23.53 19.25
CA GLY A 224 -9.80 24.94 18.88
C GLY A 224 -8.57 25.29 18.04
N VAL A 225 -8.12 24.36 17.19
CA VAL A 225 -6.95 24.50 16.30
C VAL A 225 -7.37 24.37 14.83
N PRO A 226 -6.60 24.94 13.88
CA PRO A 226 -6.79 24.68 12.45
C PRO A 226 -6.73 23.19 12.10
N ILE A 227 -7.47 22.77 11.06
CA ILE A 227 -7.49 21.36 10.61
C ILE A 227 -6.11 20.91 10.10
N GLU A 228 -5.34 21.83 9.53
CA GLU A 228 -3.98 21.60 9.02
C GLU A 228 -3.04 21.06 10.12
N ASP A 229 -3.22 21.49 11.37
CA ASP A 229 -2.38 21.10 12.50
C ASP A 229 -2.72 19.70 13.04
N VAL A 230 -3.88 19.15 12.69
CA VAL A 230 -4.32 17.80 13.11
C VAL A 230 -4.28 16.78 11.97
N ALA A 231 -4.09 17.24 10.74
CA ALA A 231 -4.00 16.41 9.55
C ALA A 231 -2.57 15.85 9.40
N GLU A 232 -2.31 14.74 10.10
CA GLU A 232 -1.07 13.98 9.95
C GLU A 232 -1.04 13.17 8.64
N SER A 233 0.17 12.79 8.20
CA SER A 233 0.36 11.95 7.01
C SER A 233 0.89 10.55 7.37
N GLY A 234 0.73 9.60 6.45
CA GLY A 234 1.23 8.23 6.62
C GLY A 234 0.66 7.53 7.87
N PRO A 235 1.48 6.73 8.59
CA PRO A 235 1.05 6.03 9.81
C PRO A 235 0.54 6.98 10.92
N GLY A 236 1.02 8.24 10.96
CA GLY A 236 0.59 9.22 11.96
C GLY A 236 -0.91 9.51 11.92
N LEU A 237 -1.51 9.53 10.72
CA LEU A 237 -2.95 9.73 10.58
C LEU A 237 -3.76 8.63 11.29
N ALA A 238 -3.39 7.37 11.07
CA ALA A 238 -4.12 6.22 11.58
C ALA A 238 -3.79 5.86 13.03
N PHE A 239 -2.56 6.12 13.48
CA PHE A 239 -2.09 5.70 14.80
C PHE A 239 -1.89 6.86 15.79
N ILE A 240 -2.05 8.11 15.36
CA ILE A 240 -1.99 9.30 16.24
C ILE A 240 -3.28 10.12 16.12
N ALA A 241 -3.56 10.70 14.95
CA ALA A 241 -4.69 11.63 14.81
C ALA A 241 -6.05 10.93 15.02
N TYR A 242 -6.28 9.78 14.39
CA TYR A 242 -7.56 9.07 14.52
C TYR A 242 -7.81 8.54 15.94
N PRO A 243 -6.86 7.86 16.62
CA PRO A 243 -7.09 7.39 17.99
C PRO A 243 -7.29 8.53 18.98
N GLN A 244 -6.64 9.68 18.75
CA GLN A 244 -6.85 10.90 19.53
C GLN A 244 -8.28 11.43 19.36
N ALA A 245 -8.78 11.52 18.12
CA ALA A 245 -10.16 11.93 17.86
C ALA A 245 -11.17 10.95 18.48
N VAL A 246 -10.92 9.64 18.38
CA VAL A 246 -11.77 8.60 18.96
C VAL A 246 -11.82 8.69 20.49
N ALA A 247 -10.70 8.96 21.16
CA ALA A 247 -10.64 9.11 22.61
C ALA A 247 -11.54 10.24 23.15
N MET A 248 -11.85 11.24 22.31
CA MET A 248 -12.76 12.35 22.65
C MET A 248 -14.24 12.03 22.42
N MET A 249 -14.56 10.89 21.81
CA MET A 249 -15.95 10.49 21.53
C MET A 249 -16.55 9.70 22.70
N PRO A 250 -17.88 9.76 22.91
CA PRO A 250 -18.57 8.80 23.77
C PRO A 250 -18.42 7.37 23.22
N LEU A 251 -18.25 6.41 24.14
CA LEU A 251 -17.96 5.00 23.85
C LEU A 251 -16.70 4.81 22.97
N PRO A 252 -15.55 5.38 23.36
CA PRO A 252 -14.37 5.43 22.51
C PRO A 252 -13.80 4.03 22.17
N GLN A 253 -13.99 3.04 23.05
CA GLN A 253 -13.56 1.65 22.83
C GLN A 253 -14.24 1.01 21.62
N PHE A 254 -15.54 1.28 21.41
CA PHE A 254 -16.28 0.75 20.28
C PHE A 254 -15.74 1.29 18.96
N TRP A 255 -15.57 2.61 18.87
CA TRP A 255 -15.08 3.27 17.65
C TRP A 255 -13.63 2.86 17.33
N ALA A 256 -12.77 2.78 18.35
CA ALA A 256 -11.40 2.29 18.20
C ALA A 256 -11.37 0.85 17.67
N SER A 257 -12.17 -0.04 18.27
CA SER A 257 -12.25 -1.44 17.84
C SER A 257 -12.72 -1.56 16.39
N CYS A 258 -13.78 -0.83 16.00
CA CYS A 258 -14.25 -0.79 14.62
C CYS A 258 -13.15 -0.33 13.66
N PHE A 259 -12.47 0.76 13.98
CA PHE A 259 -11.42 1.33 13.13
C PHE A 259 -10.23 0.38 12.94
N PHE A 260 -9.70 -0.20 14.02
CA PHE A 260 -8.55 -1.11 13.91
C PHE A 260 -8.91 -2.45 13.28
N ILE A 261 -10.13 -2.97 13.50
CA ILE A 261 -10.64 -4.13 12.75
C ILE A 261 -10.68 -3.79 11.25
N MET A 262 -11.19 -2.61 10.88
CA MET A 262 -11.24 -2.18 9.48
C MET A 262 -9.83 -2.11 8.86
N ILE A 263 -8.84 -1.52 9.54
CA ILE A 263 -7.45 -1.49 9.07
C ILE A 263 -6.90 -2.90 8.87
N ILE A 264 -7.12 -3.81 9.83
CA ILE A 264 -6.67 -5.20 9.72
C ILE A 264 -7.28 -5.88 8.50
N LEU A 265 -8.59 -5.75 8.29
CA LEU A 265 -9.28 -6.40 7.19
C LEU A 265 -8.85 -5.84 5.82
N LEU A 266 -8.80 -4.51 5.67
CA LEU A 266 -8.32 -3.85 4.45
C LEU A 266 -6.87 -4.24 4.14
N GLY A 267 -6.04 -4.34 5.18
CA GLY A 267 -4.65 -4.67 4.99
C GLY A 267 -4.40 -6.16 4.72
N LEU A 268 -5.19 -7.05 5.31
CA LEU A 268 -5.09 -8.48 5.05
C LEU A 268 -5.35 -8.81 3.58
N ASP A 269 -6.38 -8.22 2.98
CA ASP A 269 -6.73 -8.48 1.58
C ASP A 269 -5.63 -8.06 0.61
N THR A 270 -5.04 -6.89 0.84
CA THR A 270 -3.92 -6.40 0.03
C THR A 270 -2.70 -7.32 0.16
N GLN A 271 -2.42 -7.80 1.37
CA GLN A 271 -1.35 -8.77 1.60
C GLN A 271 -1.62 -10.11 0.91
N PHE A 272 -2.87 -10.59 0.91
CA PHE A 272 -3.23 -11.85 0.27
C PHE A 272 -2.86 -11.83 -1.21
N VAL A 273 -3.20 -10.73 -1.90
CA VAL A 273 -2.87 -10.56 -3.32
C VAL A 273 -1.36 -10.45 -3.52
N GLY A 274 -0.65 -9.68 -2.71
CA GLY A 274 0.80 -9.51 -2.81
C GLY A 274 1.56 -10.84 -2.70
N ILE A 275 1.18 -11.71 -1.76
CA ILE A 275 1.79 -13.04 -1.62
C ILE A 275 1.33 -13.97 -2.76
N GLU A 276 0.06 -13.93 -3.15
CA GLU A 276 -0.45 -14.77 -4.24
C GLU A 276 0.30 -14.49 -5.55
N VAL A 277 0.67 -13.23 -5.85
CA VAL A 277 1.48 -12.90 -7.02
C VAL A 277 2.80 -13.65 -7.03
N ILE A 278 3.53 -13.66 -5.90
CA ILE A 278 4.82 -14.35 -5.78
C ILE A 278 4.61 -15.86 -5.90
N MET A 279 3.63 -16.39 -5.19
CA MET A 279 3.33 -17.81 -5.14
C MET A 279 2.92 -18.36 -6.51
N THR A 280 2.06 -17.65 -7.24
CA THR A 280 1.58 -18.04 -8.56
C THR A 280 2.68 -17.91 -9.60
N SER A 281 3.41 -16.81 -9.62
CA SER A 281 4.54 -16.61 -10.54
C SER A 281 5.59 -17.72 -10.41
N LEU A 282 5.97 -18.08 -9.17
CA LEU A 282 6.91 -19.17 -8.93
C LEU A 282 6.32 -20.54 -9.28
N SER A 283 5.04 -20.77 -8.97
CA SER A 283 4.36 -22.02 -9.31
C SER A 283 4.22 -22.24 -10.81
N ASP A 284 4.11 -21.16 -11.59
CA ASP A 284 4.03 -21.19 -13.05
C ASP A 284 5.41 -21.33 -13.71
N MET A 285 6.46 -20.76 -13.10
CA MET A 285 7.84 -20.98 -13.55
C MET A 285 8.36 -22.39 -13.25
N TYR A 286 7.99 -22.97 -12.11
CA TYR A 286 8.47 -24.29 -11.65
C TYR A 286 7.34 -25.29 -11.39
N PRO A 287 6.51 -25.62 -12.39
CA PRO A 287 5.28 -26.39 -12.20
C PRO A 287 5.55 -27.81 -11.71
N LYS A 288 6.65 -28.43 -12.17
CA LYS A 288 7.05 -29.79 -11.76
C LYS A 288 7.39 -29.90 -10.27
N LEU A 289 7.83 -28.79 -9.67
CA LEU A 289 8.24 -28.74 -8.27
C LEU A 289 7.08 -28.31 -7.37
N LEU A 290 6.38 -27.22 -7.70
CA LEU A 290 5.43 -26.54 -6.81
C LEU A 290 3.96 -26.95 -6.99
N ARG A 291 3.53 -27.44 -8.17
CA ARG A 291 2.14 -27.88 -8.39
C ARG A 291 1.82 -29.27 -7.81
N ARG A 292 2.78 -29.96 -7.19
CA ARG A 292 2.51 -31.23 -6.49
C ARG A 292 1.78 -30.95 -5.18
N SER A 293 0.87 -31.86 -4.80
CA SER A 293 0.07 -31.77 -3.57
C SER A 293 0.93 -31.47 -2.35
N GLY A 294 0.57 -30.45 -1.57
CA GLY A 294 1.24 -30.07 -0.33
C GLY A 294 2.51 -29.24 -0.48
N ARG A 295 3.14 -29.19 -1.66
CA ARG A 295 4.43 -28.49 -1.83
C ARG A 295 4.28 -26.98 -1.90
N ARG A 296 3.19 -26.49 -2.48
CA ARG A 296 2.89 -25.06 -2.50
C ARG A 296 2.66 -24.55 -1.08
N GLU A 297 1.92 -25.29 -0.28
CA GLU A 297 1.62 -24.98 1.11
C GLU A 297 2.89 -24.92 1.96
N ILE A 298 3.79 -25.90 1.79
CA ILE A 298 5.10 -25.91 2.47
C ILE A 298 5.98 -24.75 2.00
N PHE A 299 6.01 -24.47 0.70
CA PHE A 299 6.78 -23.35 0.16
C PHE A 299 6.26 -22.01 0.69
N LEU A 300 4.93 -21.84 0.73
CA LEU A 300 4.30 -20.67 1.33
C LEU A 300 4.68 -20.53 2.81
N LEU A 301 4.64 -21.62 3.59
CA LEU A 301 5.01 -21.59 5.01
C LEU A 301 6.46 -21.12 5.19
N PHE A 302 7.38 -21.66 4.38
CA PHE A 302 8.77 -21.23 4.37
C PHE A 302 8.90 -19.75 4.00
N PHE A 303 8.17 -19.29 2.98
CA PHE A 303 8.18 -17.90 2.55
C PHE A 303 7.64 -16.95 3.62
N CYS A 304 6.51 -17.27 4.26
CA CYS A 304 5.96 -16.49 5.38
C CYS A 304 6.94 -16.45 6.56
N PHE A 305 7.58 -17.58 6.87
CA PHE A 305 8.56 -17.66 7.94
C PHE A 305 9.80 -16.80 7.67
N THR A 306 10.35 -16.83 6.45
CA THR A 306 11.50 -15.98 6.10
C THR A 306 11.14 -14.50 6.11
N CYS A 307 9.94 -14.13 5.62
CA CYS A 307 9.47 -12.75 5.70
C CYS A 307 9.28 -12.29 7.15
N CYS A 308 8.72 -13.14 8.02
CA CYS A 308 8.58 -12.85 9.44
C CYS A 308 9.93 -12.64 10.13
N LEU A 309 10.96 -13.44 9.79
CA LEU A 309 12.31 -13.26 10.31
C LEU A 309 12.94 -11.94 9.86
N MET A 310 12.74 -11.53 8.61
CA MET A 310 13.23 -10.23 8.13
C MET A 310 12.53 -9.05 8.82
N GLN A 311 11.25 -9.18 9.17
CA GLN A 311 10.48 -8.15 9.87
C GLN A 311 10.87 -7.98 11.34
N LEU A 312 11.70 -8.86 11.92
CA LEU A 312 12.19 -8.66 13.29
C LEU A 312 12.89 -7.31 13.47
N VAL A 313 13.59 -6.85 12.43
CA VAL A 313 14.23 -5.52 12.42
C VAL A 313 13.19 -4.40 12.44
N MET A 314 12.03 -4.57 11.80
CA MET A 314 10.95 -3.57 11.76
C MET A 314 10.13 -3.48 13.05
N VAL A 315 10.26 -4.48 13.92
CA VAL A 315 9.61 -4.53 15.24
C VAL A 315 10.60 -4.22 16.37
N SER A 316 11.83 -3.82 16.01
CA SER A 316 12.79 -3.23 16.95
C SER A 316 12.48 -1.75 17.19
N GLU A 317 13.17 -1.15 18.16
CA GLU A 317 13.04 0.27 18.52
C GLU A 317 13.43 1.21 17.35
N SER A 318 14.34 0.79 16.46
CA SER A 318 14.64 1.53 15.21
C SER A 318 13.72 1.19 14.04
N GLY A 319 12.75 0.30 14.25
CA GLY A 319 11.93 -0.30 13.19
C GLY A 319 11.18 0.71 12.33
N MET A 320 10.75 1.83 12.91
CA MET A 320 10.08 2.92 12.18
C MET A 320 10.99 3.55 11.11
N TYR A 321 12.28 3.73 11.40
CA TYR A 321 13.24 4.28 10.44
C TYR A 321 13.46 3.33 9.26
N VAL A 322 13.48 2.02 9.53
CA VAL A 322 13.64 0.97 8.51
C VAL A 322 12.39 0.87 7.63
N ILE A 323 11.20 0.98 8.22
CA ILE A 323 9.94 1.01 7.46
C ILE A 323 9.91 2.23 6.55
N GLN A 324 10.25 3.41 7.05
CA GLN A 324 10.25 4.63 6.24
C GLN A 324 11.29 4.56 5.10
N LEU A 325 12.47 3.98 5.34
CA LEU A 325 13.48 3.72 4.31
C LEU A 325 12.90 2.85 3.17
N LEU A 326 12.24 1.75 3.52
CA LEU A 326 11.67 0.84 2.53
C LEU A 326 10.46 1.43 1.81
N ASP A 327 9.60 2.14 2.52
CA ASP A 327 8.46 2.84 1.94
C ASP A 327 8.93 3.88 0.92
N TYR A 328 9.91 4.70 1.31
CA TYR A 328 10.41 5.81 0.49
C TYR A 328 11.21 5.37 -0.75
N TYR A 329 12.04 4.32 -0.65
CA TYR A 329 12.89 3.89 -1.76
C TYR A 329 12.41 2.63 -2.48
N ALA A 330 11.95 1.62 -1.74
CA ALA A 330 11.58 0.34 -2.33
C ALA A 330 10.12 0.31 -2.83
N CYS A 331 9.23 1.04 -2.16
CA CYS A 331 7.81 1.15 -2.50
C CYS A 331 7.47 2.55 -3.05
N ASN A 332 8.36 3.14 -3.86
CA ASN A 332 8.18 4.47 -4.44
C ASN A 332 7.47 4.41 -5.82
N GLY A 333 6.63 5.42 -6.11
CA GLY A 333 5.93 5.57 -7.38
C GLY A 333 6.87 5.61 -8.57
N SER A 334 8.09 6.13 -8.38
CA SER A 334 9.15 6.15 -9.40
C SER A 334 9.46 4.76 -9.96
N CYS A 335 9.58 3.74 -9.11
CA CYS A 335 9.83 2.37 -9.55
C CYS A 335 8.64 1.81 -10.33
N MET A 336 7.41 2.11 -9.91
CA MET A 336 6.19 1.69 -10.61
C MET A 336 6.06 2.36 -11.99
N TYR A 337 6.35 3.66 -12.09
CA TYR A 337 6.35 4.38 -13.36
C TYR A 337 7.35 3.81 -14.35
N PHE A 338 8.57 3.51 -13.89
CA PHE A 338 9.57 2.87 -14.74
C PHE A 338 9.07 1.53 -15.29
N LEU A 339 8.55 0.66 -14.42
CA LEU A 339 8.01 -0.64 -14.83
C LEU A 339 6.83 -0.48 -15.80
N SER A 340 5.96 0.51 -15.55
CA SER A 340 4.83 0.83 -16.41
C SER A 340 5.23 1.23 -17.83
N VAL A 341 6.32 1.99 -17.99
CA VAL A 341 6.86 2.34 -19.32
C VAL A 341 7.22 1.06 -20.08
N PHE A 342 7.96 0.14 -19.47
CA PHE A 342 8.36 -1.09 -20.14
C PHE A 342 7.20 -2.05 -20.39
N GLU A 343 6.24 -2.14 -19.48
CA GLU A 343 5.05 -2.96 -19.64
C GLU A 343 4.19 -2.48 -20.81
N THR A 344 3.93 -1.18 -20.90
CA THR A 344 3.13 -0.58 -21.98
C THR A 344 3.85 -0.59 -23.32
N LEU A 345 5.16 -0.35 -23.36
CA LEU A 345 5.96 -0.55 -24.58
C LEU A 345 5.93 -2.01 -25.04
N SER A 346 6.01 -2.96 -24.10
CA SER A 346 5.96 -4.38 -24.41
C SER A 346 4.61 -4.80 -24.97
N ILE A 347 3.49 -4.32 -24.41
CA ILE A 347 2.15 -4.67 -24.89
C ILE A 347 1.78 -3.89 -26.15
N GLY A 348 1.95 -2.56 -26.13
CA GLY A 348 1.50 -1.67 -27.19
C GLY A 348 2.33 -1.75 -28.47
N TRP A 349 3.67 -1.82 -28.35
CA TRP A 349 4.58 -1.71 -29.49
C TRP A 349 5.23 -3.04 -29.87
N ILE A 350 5.75 -3.79 -28.89
CA ILE A 350 6.41 -5.08 -29.17
C ILE A 350 5.36 -6.14 -29.48
N PHE A 351 4.44 -6.43 -28.56
CA PHE A 351 3.34 -7.34 -28.82
C PHE A 351 2.35 -6.73 -29.82
N GLY A 352 2.20 -5.40 -29.88
CA GLY A 352 1.37 -4.74 -30.87
C GLY A 352 -0.07 -4.60 -30.39
N ALA A 353 -0.54 -3.36 -30.29
CA ALA A 353 -1.85 -3.04 -29.74
C ALA A 353 -3.01 -3.67 -30.53
N ASP A 354 -2.88 -3.83 -31.85
CA ASP A 354 -3.90 -4.52 -32.68
C ASP A 354 -4.09 -5.98 -32.25
N ARG A 355 -2.99 -6.72 -32.04
CA ARG A 355 -3.07 -8.10 -31.55
C ARG A 355 -3.65 -8.21 -30.15
N MET A 356 -3.41 -7.19 -29.31
CA MET A 356 -4.04 -7.12 -27.99
C MET A 356 -5.54 -6.90 -28.13
N CYS A 357 -5.97 -6.03 -29.06
CA CYS A 357 -7.37 -5.81 -29.33
C CYS A 357 -8.06 -7.09 -29.83
N ASP A 358 -7.49 -7.77 -30.82
CA ASP A 358 -8.00 -9.04 -31.36
C ASP A 358 -8.12 -10.11 -30.27
N ALA A 359 -7.15 -10.16 -29.35
CA ALA A 359 -7.17 -11.10 -28.24
C ALA A 359 -8.33 -10.82 -27.26
N ILE A 360 -8.60 -9.55 -26.98
CA ILE A 360 -9.70 -9.18 -26.09
C ILE A 360 -11.07 -9.36 -26.78
N GLU A 361 -11.18 -9.03 -28.06
CA GLU A 361 -12.37 -9.30 -28.87
C GLU A 361 -12.66 -10.81 -28.87
N HIS A 362 -11.64 -11.64 -29.06
CA HIS A 362 -11.79 -13.11 -29.03
C HIS A 362 -12.23 -13.64 -27.66
N MET A 363 -11.80 -13.01 -26.55
CA MET A 363 -12.19 -13.42 -25.19
C MET A 363 -13.60 -12.94 -24.82
N THR A 364 -13.95 -11.69 -25.16
CA THR A 364 -15.15 -11.02 -24.65
C THR A 364 -16.30 -10.99 -25.65
N GLY A 365 -16.01 -11.17 -26.94
CA GLY A 365 -16.95 -11.00 -28.05
C GLY A 365 -17.23 -9.55 -28.42
N GLU A 366 -16.57 -8.58 -27.78
CA GLU A 366 -16.74 -7.14 -28.04
C GLU A 366 -15.42 -6.48 -28.41
N ASP A 367 -15.45 -5.62 -29.43
CA ASP A 367 -14.29 -4.85 -29.85
C ASP A 367 -13.88 -3.81 -28.79
N PRO A 368 -12.59 -3.75 -28.43
CA PRO A 368 -12.06 -2.70 -27.57
C PRO A 368 -12.32 -1.31 -28.11
N SER A 369 -12.65 -0.37 -27.23
CA SER A 369 -12.68 1.03 -27.63
C SER A 369 -11.29 1.50 -28.13
N PRO A 370 -11.23 2.33 -29.19
CA PRO A 370 -9.98 2.89 -29.70
C PRO A 370 -9.21 3.71 -28.65
N LEU A 371 -9.88 4.17 -27.60
CA LEU A 371 -9.26 4.87 -26.48
C LEU A 371 -8.23 3.99 -25.76
N PHE A 372 -8.51 2.70 -25.56
CA PHE A 372 -7.54 1.78 -24.94
C PHE A 372 -6.28 1.66 -25.79
N LYS A 373 -6.44 1.57 -27.12
CA LYS A 373 -5.32 1.54 -28.06
C LYS A 373 -4.48 2.82 -27.99
N LEU A 374 -5.12 4.00 -27.91
CA LEU A 374 -4.43 5.28 -27.71
C LEU A 374 -3.69 5.33 -26.37
N CYS A 375 -4.29 4.81 -25.29
CA CYS A 375 -3.67 4.74 -23.98
C CYS A 375 -2.40 3.88 -24.00
N TRP A 376 -2.48 2.65 -24.54
CA TRP A 376 -1.34 1.74 -24.59
C TRP A 376 -0.20 2.22 -25.49
N LEU A 377 -0.54 2.84 -26.64
CA LEU A 377 0.47 3.28 -27.59
C LEU A 377 1.13 4.61 -27.20
N CYS A 378 0.38 5.54 -26.60
CA CYS A 378 0.82 6.92 -26.43
C CYS A 378 0.64 7.44 -25.00
N LEU A 379 -0.59 7.51 -24.49
CA LEU A 379 -0.84 8.28 -23.25
C LEU A 379 -0.14 7.69 -22.03
N THR A 380 -0.31 6.39 -21.77
CA THR A 380 0.30 5.74 -20.61
C THR A 380 1.83 5.76 -20.66
N PRO A 381 2.52 5.36 -21.75
CA PRO A 381 3.99 5.39 -21.77
C PRO A 381 4.55 6.82 -21.65
N VAL A 382 3.91 7.82 -22.28
CA VAL A 382 4.37 9.22 -22.18
C VAL A 382 4.16 9.78 -20.78
N MET A 383 2.98 9.56 -20.18
CA MET A 383 2.69 10.02 -18.82
C MET A 383 3.60 9.33 -17.79
N SER A 384 3.76 8.00 -17.86
CA SER A 384 4.62 7.25 -16.95
C SER A 384 6.09 7.67 -17.10
N LEU A 385 6.57 7.89 -18.34
CA LEU A 385 7.94 8.35 -18.57
C LEU A 385 8.16 9.77 -18.06
N GLY A 386 7.25 10.69 -18.36
CA GLY A 386 7.30 12.06 -17.86
C GLY A 386 7.29 12.10 -16.33
N ALA A 387 6.43 11.29 -15.70
CA ALA A 387 6.35 11.16 -14.26
C ALA A 387 7.63 10.60 -13.65
N PHE A 388 8.20 9.55 -14.23
CA PHE A 388 9.48 9.00 -13.80
C PHE A 388 10.63 10.02 -13.89
N ILE A 389 10.73 10.76 -15.00
CA ILE A 389 11.77 11.78 -15.16
C ILE A 389 11.60 12.89 -14.13
N PHE A 390 10.37 13.38 -13.94
CA PHE A 390 10.09 14.43 -12.98
C PHE A 390 10.39 14.01 -11.54
N SER A 391 10.03 12.78 -11.14
CA SER A 391 10.31 12.28 -9.79
C SER A 391 11.82 12.13 -9.52
N MET A 392 12.61 11.82 -10.54
CA MET A 392 14.07 11.82 -10.45
C MET A 392 14.66 13.24 -10.32
N VAL A 393 14.08 14.22 -11.02
CA VAL A 393 14.54 15.63 -10.96
C VAL A 393 14.18 16.27 -9.61
N GLN A 394 12.99 16.00 -9.07
CA GLN A 394 12.50 16.55 -7.80
C GLN A 394 12.89 15.69 -6.59
N TYR A 395 13.87 14.81 -6.72
CA TYR A 395 14.30 13.96 -5.62
C TYR A 395 14.77 14.79 -4.42
N GLN A 396 14.22 14.49 -3.25
CA GLN A 396 14.67 15.02 -1.97
C GLN A 396 15.22 13.89 -1.10
N PRO A 397 16.28 14.12 -0.30
CA PRO A 397 16.77 13.11 0.61
C PRO A 397 15.75 12.80 1.71
N LEU A 398 15.61 11.52 2.06
CA LEU A 398 14.73 11.08 3.13
C LEU A 398 15.18 11.68 4.47
N THR A 399 14.21 12.19 5.24
CA THR A 399 14.39 12.65 6.63
C THR A 399 13.23 12.15 7.50
N PHE A 400 13.49 11.94 8.79
CA PHE A 400 12.46 11.55 9.76
C PHE A 400 12.11 12.76 10.65
N ASN A 401 10.83 13.13 10.69
CA ASN A 401 10.28 14.25 11.45
C ASN A 401 11.05 15.59 11.29
N ARG A 402 11.70 15.81 10.13
CA ARG A 402 12.55 16.98 9.80
C ARG A 402 13.80 17.20 10.66
N TRP A 403 13.96 16.49 11.78
CA TRP A 403 15.12 16.63 12.68
C TRP A 403 16.15 15.53 12.49
N TYR A 404 15.74 14.32 12.12
CA TYR A 404 16.66 13.22 11.90
C TYR A 404 17.05 13.10 10.42
N VAL A 405 18.34 13.22 10.17
CA VAL A 405 18.96 13.02 8.86
C VAL A 405 19.60 11.65 8.86
N TYR A 406 19.25 10.85 7.85
CA TYR A 406 19.78 9.51 7.72
C TYR A 406 21.27 9.53 7.34
N PRO A 407 22.06 8.54 7.79
CA PRO A 407 23.47 8.44 7.41
C PRO A 407 23.63 8.03 5.93
N GLU A 408 24.75 8.42 5.31
CA GLU A 408 25.01 8.23 3.86
C GLU A 408 24.89 6.77 3.36
N TRP A 409 25.23 5.79 4.21
CA TRP A 409 25.10 4.39 3.86
C TRP A 409 23.64 3.97 3.68
N VAL A 410 22.69 4.63 4.36
CA VAL A 410 21.26 4.38 4.22
C VAL A 410 20.74 4.90 2.89
N TYR A 411 21.19 6.09 2.46
CA TYR A 411 20.84 6.60 1.14
C TYR A 411 21.36 5.68 0.02
N SER A 412 22.61 5.21 0.17
CA SER A 412 23.19 4.23 -0.76
C SER A 412 22.40 2.93 -0.79
N LEU A 413 22.00 2.41 0.38
CA LEU A 413 21.17 1.22 0.50
C LEU A 413 19.77 1.43 -0.14
N GLY A 414 19.16 2.60 0.09
CA GLY A 414 17.88 2.98 -0.50
C GLY A 414 17.92 2.97 -2.03
N TRP A 415 18.94 3.59 -2.62
CA TRP A 415 19.12 3.56 -4.08
C TRP A 415 19.42 2.16 -4.63
N LEU A 416 20.17 1.33 -3.90
CA LEU A 416 20.37 -0.07 -4.27
C LEU A 416 19.06 -0.86 -4.24
N LEU A 417 18.20 -0.62 -3.25
CA LEU A 417 16.87 -1.24 -3.17
C LEU A 417 15.98 -0.80 -4.33
N ALA A 418 15.94 0.50 -4.66
CA ALA A 418 15.20 1.01 -5.81
C ALA A 418 15.73 0.38 -7.12
N ALA A 419 17.04 0.41 -7.32
CA ALA A 419 17.71 -0.16 -8.49
C ALA A 419 17.48 -1.66 -8.63
N SER A 420 17.37 -2.42 -7.52
CA SER A 420 17.15 -3.87 -7.57
C SER A 420 15.87 -4.25 -8.32
N SER A 421 14.83 -3.41 -8.25
CA SER A 421 13.56 -3.63 -8.95
C SER A 421 13.62 -3.20 -10.42
N ILE A 422 14.23 -2.05 -10.69
CA ILE A 422 14.34 -1.42 -12.01
C ILE A 422 15.31 -2.18 -12.91
N ALA A 423 16.46 -2.60 -12.38
CA ALA A 423 17.54 -3.24 -13.14
C ALA A 423 17.20 -4.66 -13.61
N LEU A 424 16.20 -5.31 -13.03
CA LEU A 424 15.75 -6.65 -13.45
C LEU A 424 15.28 -6.66 -14.90
N VAL A 425 14.58 -5.63 -15.36
CA VAL A 425 14.07 -5.55 -16.74
C VAL A 425 15.21 -5.53 -17.78
N PRO A 426 16.14 -4.55 -17.77
CA PRO A 426 17.27 -4.56 -18.71
C PRO A 426 18.21 -5.73 -18.47
N GLY A 427 18.41 -6.16 -17.22
CA GLY A 427 19.24 -7.32 -16.89
C GLY A 427 18.72 -8.62 -17.53
N CYS A 428 17.42 -8.91 -17.41
CA CYS A 428 16.81 -10.06 -18.06
C CYS A 428 16.88 -9.97 -19.59
N ALA A 429 16.67 -8.78 -20.17
CA ALA A 429 16.81 -8.56 -21.61
C ALA A 429 18.24 -8.86 -22.09
N LEU A 430 19.25 -8.36 -21.38
CA LEU A 430 20.67 -8.61 -21.69
C LEU A 430 21.03 -10.09 -21.58
N ILE A 431 20.60 -10.77 -20.51
CA ILE A 431 20.84 -12.21 -20.34
C ILE A 431 20.24 -13.00 -21.52
N ARG A 432 19.00 -12.69 -21.92
CA ARG A 432 18.34 -13.35 -23.05
C ARG A 432 19.06 -13.08 -24.37
N LEU A 433 19.57 -11.87 -24.58
CA LEU A 433 20.37 -11.54 -25.76
C LEU A 433 21.71 -12.29 -25.79
N CYS A 434 22.40 -12.38 -24.64
CA CYS A 434 23.70 -13.05 -24.54
C CYS A 434 23.62 -14.59 -24.62
N THR A 435 22.54 -15.17 -24.12
CA THR A 435 22.31 -16.64 -24.13
C THR A 435 21.56 -17.13 -25.37
N GLY A 436 21.00 -16.22 -26.17
CA GLY A 436 20.25 -16.55 -27.38
C GLY A 436 21.15 -17.19 -28.44
N THR A 437 20.78 -18.37 -28.92
CA THR A 437 21.50 -19.03 -30.02
C THR A 437 20.97 -18.53 -31.37
N GLY A 438 21.76 -17.75 -32.10
CA GLY A 438 21.42 -17.26 -33.45
C GLY A 438 22.01 -15.88 -33.76
N SER A 439 21.69 -15.33 -34.93
CA SER A 439 21.94 -13.91 -35.23
C SER A 439 21.05 -13.00 -34.38
N LEU A 440 21.47 -11.76 -34.10
CA LEU A 440 20.67 -10.80 -33.32
C LEU A 440 19.22 -10.70 -33.83
N ARG A 441 19.04 -10.67 -35.16
CA ARG A 441 17.70 -10.63 -35.80
C ARG A 441 16.87 -11.88 -35.52
N GLN A 442 17.48 -13.07 -35.47
CA GLN A 442 16.79 -14.30 -35.10
C GLN A 442 16.44 -14.32 -33.60
N ILE A 443 17.35 -13.86 -32.74
CA ILE A 443 17.11 -13.77 -31.29
C ILE A 443 15.94 -12.83 -30.97
N TYR A 444 15.76 -11.75 -31.72
CA TYR A 444 14.59 -10.86 -31.58
C TYR A 444 13.25 -11.49 -31.99
N ILE A 445 13.24 -12.45 -32.93
CA ILE A 445 12.02 -13.06 -33.47
C ILE A 445 11.58 -14.29 -32.65
N ILE A 446 12.53 -15.03 -32.08
CA ILE A 446 12.29 -16.27 -31.34
C ILE A 446 11.28 -16.14 -30.16
N PRO A 447 11.23 -15.05 -29.37
CA PRO A 447 10.25 -14.88 -28.29
C PRO A 447 8.79 -14.87 -28.79
N TYR A 448 8.53 -14.40 -30.01
CA TYR A 448 7.18 -14.37 -30.57
C TYR A 448 6.62 -15.76 -30.88
N ILE A 449 7.49 -16.73 -31.17
CA ILE A 449 7.09 -18.07 -31.62
C ILE A 449 6.85 -19.02 -30.44
N TYR A 450 7.61 -18.88 -29.35
CA TYR A 450 7.53 -19.79 -28.20
C TYR A 450 6.41 -19.44 -27.20
N ILE A 451 5.93 -18.19 -27.18
CA ILE A 451 4.92 -17.74 -26.19
C ILE A 451 3.48 -18.09 -26.65
N PHE A 452 3.21 -18.16 -27.96
CA PHE A 452 1.88 -18.50 -28.49
C PHE A 452 1.94 -19.59 -29.58
N PRO A 453 2.12 -20.87 -29.21
CA PRO A 453 2.19 -21.97 -30.17
C PRO A 453 0.88 -22.17 -30.97
N GLN A 454 -0.29 -21.78 -30.45
CA GLN A 454 -1.57 -21.95 -31.14
C GLN A 454 -1.90 -20.86 -32.19
N ILE A 455 -1.33 -19.66 -32.07
CA ILE A 455 -1.58 -18.56 -33.03
C ILE A 455 -0.61 -18.66 -34.23
N SER A 456 0.55 -19.30 -34.02
CA SER A 456 1.60 -19.45 -35.04
C SER A 456 1.18 -20.30 -36.25
N TYR A 457 0.21 -21.21 -36.11
CA TYR A 457 -0.20 -22.08 -37.23
C TYR A 457 -0.84 -21.31 -38.40
N LYS A 458 -1.52 -20.19 -38.14
CA LYS A 458 -2.06 -19.34 -39.22
C LYS A 458 -0.99 -18.48 -39.90
N TYR A 459 0.08 -18.12 -39.19
CA TYR A 459 1.15 -17.27 -39.71
C TYR A 459 2.21 -18.05 -40.50
N ILE A 460 2.47 -19.31 -40.16
CA ILE A 460 3.41 -20.17 -40.89
C ILE A 460 2.89 -20.54 -42.29
N GLN A 461 1.59 -20.41 -42.56
CA GLN A 461 1.03 -20.61 -43.91
C GLN A 461 1.04 -19.35 -44.79
N ALA A 462 1.39 -18.19 -44.24
CA ALA A 462 1.37 -16.89 -44.94
C ALA A 462 2.78 -16.35 -45.27
N ILE A 463 3.83 -17.08 -44.92
CA ILE A 463 5.23 -16.90 -45.34
C ILE A 463 5.58 -18.08 -46.23
#